data_AF-A0A497T616-F1
#
_entry.id   AF-A0A497T616-F1
#
_cell.length_a   1.000
_cell.length_b   1.000
_cell.length_c   1.000
_cell.angle_alpha   90.00
_cell.angle_beta   90.00
_cell.angle_gamma   90.00
#
_symmetry.space_group_name_H-M   'P 1'
#
loop_
_entity.id
_entity.type
_entity.pdbx_description
1 polymer ?
#
loop_
_entity_poly.entity_id
_entity_poly.type
_entity_poly.pdbx_seq_one_letter_code
_entity_poly.pdbx_strand_id
1 'polypeptide(L)'
;MKFKKLYNYSVLVPILVLLLSLGILINGYFQTGEWFKRSIELKGGNLISFSPKTSIDVKALEKSLLEFGSSSVREIHGFSGYRILIETEP
;
A
#
# COMPACT_ATOMS: atom_id res chain seq x y z
N MET A 1 0.21 42.64 -17.90
CA MET A 1 0.60 41.38 -18.58
C MET A 1 1.69 40.58 -17.83
N LYS A 2 1.68 40.53 -16.49
CA LYS A 2 2.66 39.74 -15.68
C LYS A 2 2.09 38.44 -15.10
N PHE A 3 0.77 38.33 -14.95
CA PHE A 3 0.10 37.13 -14.40
C PHE A 3 0.09 35.91 -15.34
N LYS A 4 0.06 36.11 -16.67
CA LYS A 4 0.10 35.00 -17.64
C LYS A 4 1.37 34.14 -17.54
N LYS A 5 2.52 34.77 -17.24
CA LYS A 5 3.79 34.04 -17.08
C LYS A 5 3.80 33.20 -15.80
N LEU A 6 3.31 33.74 -14.68
CA LEU A 6 3.24 33.00 -13.41
C LEU A 6 2.30 31.80 -13.50
N TYR A 7 1.14 31.96 -14.16
CA TYR A 7 0.17 30.87 -14.37
C TYR A 7 0.78 29.69 -15.15
N ASN A 8 1.60 29.96 -16.17
CA ASN A 8 2.28 28.90 -16.93
C ASN A 8 3.28 28.10 -16.08
N TYR A 9 3.94 28.73 -15.09
CA TYR A 9 4.80 28.01 -14.14
C TYR A 9 3.99 27.21 -13.10
N SER A 10 2.82 27.69 -12.71
CA SER A 10 1.91 26.96 -11.82
C SER A 10 1.38 25.66 -12.42
N VAL A 11 1.32 25.54 -13.75
CA VAL A 11 0.95 24.30 -14.47
C VAL A 11 2.11 23.30 -14.53
N LEU A 12 3.35 23.77 -14.41
CA LEU A 12 4.55 22.92 -14.48
C LEU A 12 4.67 22.00 -13.27
N VAL A 13 4.28 22.48 -12.09
CA VAL A 13 4.27 21.71 -10.84
C VAL A 13 3.36 20.47 -10.92
N PRO A 14 2.05 20.56 -11.25
CA PRO A 14 1.21 19.37 -11.37
C PRO A 14 1.66 18.43 -12.48
N ILE A 15 2.25 18.94 -13.57
CA ILE A 15 2.86 18.09 -14.60
C ILE A 15 4.03 17.26 -14.03
N LEU A 16 4.94 17.87 -13.27
CA LEU A 16 6.05 17.17 -12.64
C LEU A 16 5.56 16.12 -11.63
N VAL A 17 4.55 16.45 -10.82
CA VAL A 17 3.93 15.49 -9.88
C VAL A 17 3.32 14.31 -10.64
N LEU A 18 2.67 14.56 -11.77
CA LEU A 18 2.07 13.53 -12.60
C LEU A 18 3.14 12.61 -13.22
N LEU A 19 4.24 13.18 -13.72
CA LEU A 19 5.38 12.41 -14.23
C LEU A 19 6.03 11.54 -13.15
N LEU A 20 6.22 12.07 -11.94
CA LEU A 20 6.75 11.30 -10.81
C LEU A 20 5.81 10.15 -10.43
N SER A 21 4.50 10.41 -10.40
CA SER A 21 3.48 9.39 -10.10
C SER A 21 3.50 8.27 -11.13
N LEU A 22 3.61 8.60 -12.42
CA LEU A 22 3.80 7.63 -13.50
C LEU A 22 5.08 6.80 -13.32
N GLY A 23 6.20 7.44 -12.97
CA GLY A 23 7.46 6.75 -12.72
C GLY A 23 7.36 5.72 -11.59
N ILE A 24 6.71 6.09 -10.48
CA ILE A 24 6.45 5.18 -9.36
C ILE A 24 5.60 3.99 -9.82
N LEU A 25 4.55 4.26 -10.60
CA LEU A 25 3.63 3.22 -11.09
C LEU A 25 4.33 2.23 -12.03
N ILE A 26 5.10 2.74 -12.99
CA ILE A 26 5.86 1.93 -13.94
C ILE A 26 6.90 1.08 -13.22
N ASN A 27 7.65 1.66 -12.27
CA ASN A 27 8.61 0.91 -11.46
C ASN A 27 7.92 -0.19 -10.64
N GLY A 28 6.75 0.10 -10.05
CA GLY A 28 5.94 -0.89 -9.35
C GLY A 28 5.51 -2.05 -10.27
N TYR A 29 5.10 -1.75 -11.51
CA TYR A 29 4.75 -2.75 -12.51
C TYR A 29 5.94 -3.63 -12.90
N PHE A 30 7.14 -3.06 -13.10
CA PHE A 30 8.33 -3.85 -13.40
C PHE A 30 8.73 -4.80 -12.26
N GLN A 31 8.47 -4.45 -11.01
CA GLN A 31 8.80 -5.29 -9.85
C GLN A 31 7.76 -6.37 -9.56
N THR A 32 6.47 -6.05 -9.75
CA THR A 32 5.36 -6.91 -9.31
C THR A 32 4.57 -7.55 -10.45
N GLY A 33 4.72 -7.06 -11.68
CA GLY A 33 3.87 -7.43 -12.83
C GLY A 33 2.44 -6.88 -12.76
N GLU A 34 2.08 -6.17 -11.70
CA GLU A 34 0.74 -5.61 -11.50
C GLU A 34 0.77 -4.07 -11.48
N TRP A 35 -0.18 -3.45 -12.18
CA TRP A 35 -0.30 -1.98 -12.21
C TRP A 35 -0.76 -1.40 -10.87
N PHE A 36 -1.51 -2.17 -10.09
CA PHE A 36 -2.06 -1.75 -8.81
C PHE A 36 -1.97 -2.90 -7.82
N LYS A 37 -1.63 -2.61 -6.56
CA LYS A 37 -1.79 -3.58 -5.48
C LYS A 37 -3.28 -3.88 -5.32
N ARG A 38 -3.71 -5.02 -5.83
CA ARG A 38 -5.09 -5.48 -5.66
C ARG A 38 -5.27 -6.00 -4.24
N SER A 39 -6.36 -5.60 -3.59
CA SER A 39 -6.79 -6.18 -2.31
C SER A 39 -7.09 -7.67 -2.48
N ILE A 40 -7.03 -8.44 -1.40
CA ILE A 40 -7.27 -9.89 -1.45
C ILE A 40 -8.66 -10.24 -1.99
N GLU A 41 -9.65 -9.37 -1.78
CA GLU A 41 -11.00 -9.46 -2.37
C GLU A 41 -10.99 -9.56 -3.91
N LEU A 42 -9.99 -8.97 -4.55
CA LEU A 42 -9.83 -8.94 -6.01
C LEU A 42 -8.84 -9.99 -6.53
N LYS A 43 -7.98 -10.54 -5.67
CA LYS A 43 -7.00 -11.59 -6.02
C LYS A 43 -7.52 -13.01 -5.73
N GLY A 44 -8.49 -13.14 -4.83
CA GLY A 44 -8.80 -14.41 -4.17
C GLY A 44 -7.82 -14.66 -3.03
N GLY A 45 -8.28 -15.28 -1.95
CA GLY A 45 -7.51 -15.54 -0.74
C GLY A 45 -8.34 -15.38 0.53
N ASN A 46 -7.72 -15.60 1.70
CA ASN A 46 -8.38 -15.42 3.00
C ASN A 46 -7.88 -14.15 3.69
N LEU A 47 -8.83 -13.38 4.24
CA LEU A 47 -8.54 -12.22 5.08
C LEU A 47 -8.99 -12.52 6.52
N ILE A 48 -8.05 -12.47 7.45
CA ILE A 48 -8.35 -12.55 8.88
C ILE A 48 -8.05 -11.18 9.49
N SER A 49 -9.06 -10.58 10.12
CA SER A 49 -8.90 -9.31 10.83
C SER A 49 -9.16 -9.51 12.32
N PHE A 50 -8.24 -9.03 13.16
CA PHE A 50 -8.43 -9.03 14.61
C PHE A 50 -7.90 -7.73 15.23
N SER A 51 -8.52 -7.31 16.33
CA SER A 51 -8.14 -6.10 17.06
C SER A 51 -7.54 -6.48 18.41
N PRO A 52 -6.20 -6.59 18.52
CA PRO A 52 -5.58 -6.89 19.79
C PRO A 52 -5.69 -5.69 20.76
N LYS A 53 -5.84 -5.98 22.06
CA LYS A 53 -5.88 -4.94 23.11
C LYS A 53 -4.52 -4.25 23.33
N THR A 54 -3.43 -4.85 22.86
CA THR A 54 -2.06 -4.37 22.99
C THR A 54 -1.35 -4.45 21.63
N SER A 55 -0.35 -3.61 21.40
CA SER A 55 0.50 -3.71 20.20
C SER A 55 1.18 -5.09 20.16
N ILE A 56 1.11 -5.77 19.02
CA ILE A 56 1.78 -7.05 18.81
C ILE A 56 2.94 -6.83 17.84
N ASP A 57 4.04 -7.53 18.03
CA ASP A 57 5.14 -7.52 17.07
C ASP A 57 4.72 -8.22 15.77
N VAL A 58 4.38 -7.41 14.78
CA VAL A 58 3.94 -7.81 13.45
C VAL A 58 4.99 -8.70 12.76
N LYS A 59 6.28 -8.41 12.96
CA LYS A 59 7.36 -9.16 12.30
C LYS A 59 7.54 -10.55 12.91
N ALA A 60 7.35 -10.66 14.22
CA ALA A 60 7.32 -11.96 14.89
C ALA A 60 6.13 -12.79 14.40
N LEU A 61 4.96 -12.17 14.26
CA LEU A 61 3.75 -12.82 13.75
C LEU A 61 3.92 -13.30 12.31
N GLU A 62 4.45 -12.45 11.43
CA GLU A 62 4.74 -12.78 10.04
C GLU A 62 5.76 -13.93 9.95
N LYS A 63 6.82 -13.92 10.76
CA LYS A 63 7.78 -15.03 10.84
C LYS A 63 7.14 -16.35 11.25
N SER A 64 6.22 -16.34 12.21
CA SER A 64 5.51 -17.55 12.63
C SER A 64 4.52 -18.05 11.59
N LEU A 65 3.97 -17.16 10.75
CA LEU A 65 3.02 -17.51 9.71
C LEU A 65 3.70 -17.93 8.40
N LEU A 66 4.98 -17.58 8.18
CA LEU A 66 5.78 -18.07 7.05
C LEU A 66 5.90 -19.60 7.01
N GLU A 67 5.87 -20.27 8.17
CA GLU A 67 5.89 -21.75 8.24
C GLU A 67 4.63 -22.40 7.63
N PHE A 68 3.53 -21.64 7.52
CA PHE A 68 2.24 -22.12 7.02
C PHE A 68 1.92 -21.68 5.58
N GLY A 69 2.81 -20.90 4.94
CA GLY A 69 2.67 -20.46 3.55
C GLY A 69 2.98 -18.98 3.33
N SER A 70 2.71 -18.48 2.11
CA SER A 70 2.81 -17.05 1.79
C SER A 70 1.70 -16.26 2.49
N SER A 71 2.06 -15.66 3.62
CA SER A 71 1.18 -14.81 4.43
C SER A 71 1.75 -13.40 4.53
N SER A 72 0.89 -12.41 4.34
CA SER A 72 1.19 -10.99 4.45
C SER A 72 0.48 -10.44 5.68
N VAL A 73 1.24 -9.90 6.64
CA VAL A 73 0.68 -9.32 7.86
C VAL A 73 0.78 -7.80 7.79
N ARG A 74 -0.36 -7.11 7.89
CA ARG A 74 -0.43 -5.66 7.92
C ARG A 74 -1.06 -5.18 9.21
N GLU A 75 -0.36 -4.30 9.91
CA GLU A 75 -0.93 -3.57 11.03
C GLU A 75 -1.51 -2.23 10.56
N ILE A 76 -2.74 -1.96 10.98
CA ILE A 76 -3.45 -0.71 10.78
C ILE A 76 -3.56 -0.02 12.15
N HIS A 77 -2.92 1.13 12.25
CA HIS A 77 -3.05 2.03 13.38
C HIS A 77 -4.17 3.02 13.10
N GLY A 78 -5.25 2.97 13.89
CA GLY A 78 -6.38 3.88 13.78
C GLY A 78 -6.66 4.61 15.08
N PHE A 79 -7.51 5.64 15.02
CA PHE A 79 -7.96 6.38 16.21
C PHE A 79 -8.65 5.47 17.25
N SER A 80 -9.24 4.34 16.82
CA SER A 80 -9.90 3.38 17.70
C SER A 80 -8.99 2.25 18.21
N GLY A 81 -7.67 2.31 17.97
CA GLY A 81 -6.70 1.30 18.42
C GLY A 81 -6.01 0.53 17.29
N TYR A 82 -5.43 -0.62 17.66
CA TYR A 82 -4.62 -1.48 16.79
C TYR A 82 -5.51 -2.50 16.06
N ARG A 83 -5.34 -2.63 14.74
CA ARG A 83 -5.90 -3.74 13.96
C ARG A 83 -4.79 -4.45 13.24
N ILE A 84 -4.84 -5.78 13.23
CA ILE A 84 -3.95 -6.61 12.44
C ILE A 84 -4.79 -7.31 11.38
N LEU A 85 -4.34 -7.19 10.15
CA LEU A 85 -4.84 -7.89 8.99
C LEU A 85 -3.83 -8.95 8.59
N ILE A 86 -4.28 -10.19 8.48
CA ILE A 86 -3.51 -11.28 7.90
C ILE A 86 -4.17 -11.63 6.57
N GLU A 87 -3.36 -11.59 5.52
CA GLU A 87 -3.72 -11.90 4.14
C GLU A 87 -2.99 -13.18 3.75
N THR A 88 -3.70 -14.20 3.26
CA THR A 88 -3.09 -15.41 2.69
C THR A 88 -3.52 -15.57 1.24
N GLU A 89 -2.55 -15.82 0.36
CA GLU A 89 -2.83 -16.19 -1.03
C GLU A 89 -3.56 -17.55 -1.11
N PRO A 90 -4.33 -17.80 -2.19
CA PRO A 90 -5.08 -19.05 -2.37
C PRO A 90 -4.18 -20.27 -2.60
#